data_AF-A0A939VQ60-F1
#
_entry.id   AF-A0A939VQ60-F1
#
_cell.length_a   1.000
_cell.length_b   1.000
_cell.length_c   1.000
_cell.angle_alpha   90.00
_cell.angle_beta   90.00
_cell.angle_gamma   90.00
#
_symmetry.space_group_name_H-M   'P 1'
#
loop_
_entity.id
_entity.type
_entity.pdbx_description
1 polymer ?
#
loop_
_entity_poly.entity_id
_entity_poly.type
_entity_poly.pdbx_seq_one_letter_code
_entity_poly.pdbx_strand_id
1 'polypeptide(L)'
;MKRLIVSILMIGIMIVSLSACGATASAPVSASSEPVASVAGEPSDVSKNFSFMPVDDDSKASAIASTEKEIEGKIEDGTKVEYGDLDGDGTVEYSIDYLVEDGDIITGKTEVYFNNELIHTVNDELPIDSGMLVYADYDGDGANELLFVYYPHVNSMPLDEYVVLKEKNGLWYEMEVPEDADGSNRFPVHVKYGDEPCTLKITCDGFDKVIDYDAKAHYEAAVKDIVESGDNEEFKAEFERVLAGEGFVKGADYGMVMPWGIWQVEAVTVNDEPCIRALHGLAGAQLGRYDVLGNLYIYFRFDAKGRVKIVDMEFYDDLSGGTPE
;
A
#
# COMPACT_ATOMS: atom_id res chain seq x y z
N MET A 1 21.17 18.48 31.23
CA MET A 1 21.57 18.16 29.85
C MET A 1 21.77 16.66 29.73
N LYS A 2 20.78 16.00 29.12
CA LYS A 2 20.74 14.62 28.61
C LYS A 2 19.24 14.39 28.35
N ARG A 3 18.80 14.47 27.10
CA ARG A 3 17.41 14.16 26.73
C ARG A 3 17.35 12.70 26.30
N LEU A 4 16.45 12.00 26.96
CA LEU A 4 16.07 10.60 26.79
C LEU A 4 15.14 10.54 25.58
N ILE A 5 15.45 9.72 24.59
CA ILE A 5 14.55 9.36 23.50
C ILE A 5 13.84 8.08 23.94
N VAL A 6 12.51 8.13 23.96
CA VAL A 6 11.63 6.99 24.26
C VAL A 6 11.15 6.47 22.90
N SER A 7 11.61 5.29 22.51
CA SER A 7 11.06 4.53 21.40
C SER A 7 9.80 3.79 21.89
N ILE A 8 8.68 3.96 21.20
CA ILE A 8 7.43 3.25 21.48
C ILE A 8 7.44 1.96 20.66
N LEU A 9 7.51 0.85 21.40
CA LEU A 9 7.26 -0.51 20.94
C LEU A 9 5.75 -0.75 21.05
N MET A 10 5.06 -1.04 19.93
CA MET A 10 3.68 -1.52 19.93
C MET A 10 3.66 -2.97 19.43
N ILE A 11 3.85 -3.90 20.37
CA ILE A 11 3.41 -5.30 20.24
C ILE A 11 2.05 -5.37 20.94
N GLY A 12 0.99 -5.60 20.17
CA GLY A 12 -0.38 -5.70 20.66
C GLY A 12 -1.02 -7.02 20.27
N ILE A 13 -0.72 -8.08 21.03
CA ILE A 13 -1.42 -9.37 21.00
C ILE A 13 -2.85 -9.17 21.55
N MET A 14 -3.89 -9.41 20.74
CA MET A 14 -5.26 -9.62 21.24
C MET A 14 -5.57 -11.11 21.33
N ILE A 15 -5.46 -11.67 22.54
CA ILE A 15 -6.12 -12.93 22.92
C ILE A 15 -7.51 -12.56 23.41
N VAL A 16 -8.54 -12.86 22.60
CA VAL A 16 -9.94 -12.81 23.03
C VAL A 16 -10.19 -13.96 24.00
N SER A 17 -10.46 -13.62 25.26
CA SER A 17 -10.83 -14.56 26.31
C SER A 17 -12.34 -14.73 26.36
N LEU A 18 -12.84 -15.84 25.79
CA LEU A 18 -14.21 -16.31 26.01
C LEU A 18 -14.23 -17.26 27.21
N SER A 19 -14.68 -16.76 28.36
CA SER A 19 -15.07 -17.56 29.51
C SER A 19 -16.59 -17.74 29.51
N ALA A 20 -17.06 -18.98 29.27
CA ALA A 20 -18.33 -19.45 29.78
C ALA A 20 -18.25 -20.94 30.13
N CYS A 21 -18.87 -21.24 31.26
CA CYS A 21 -18.68 -22.37 32.17
C CYS A 21 -19.45 -23.64 31.75
N GLY A 22 -18.95 -24.85 32.08
CA GLY A 22 -19.83 -26.03 32.17
C GLY A 22 -19.25 -27.43 31.91
N ALA A 23 -18.47 -27.95 32.87
CA ALA A 23 -18.45 -29.34 33.37
C ALA A 23 -18.36 -30.60 32.44
N THR A 24 -17.32 -31.40 32.76
CA THR A 24 -17.23 -32.88 32.88
C THR A 24 -16.79 -33.79 31.71
N ALA A 25 -15.56 -34.29 31.89
CA ALA A 25 -15.10 -35.70 31.84
C ALA A 25 -14.76 -36.43 30.51
N SER A 26 -13.43 -36.55 30.30
CA SER A 26 -12.63 -37.75 29.92
C SER A 26 -12.93 -38.56 28.64
N ALA A 27 -11.96 -38.58 27.72
CA ALA A 27 -11.31 -39.79 27.18
C ALA A 27 -10.04 -39.41 26.36
N PRO A 28 -8.99 -40.25 26.34
CA PRO A 28 -7.73 -39.97 25.65
C PRO A 28 -7.84 -40.34 24.16
N VAL A 29 -7.49 -39.42 23.26
CA VAL A 29 -7.40 -39.75 21.82
C VAL A 29 -5.95 -40.09 21.49
N SER A 30 -5.79 -41.31 21.00
CA SER A 30 -4.55 -41.94 20.58
C SER A 30 -3.85 -41.18 19.47
N ALA A 31 -2.51 -41.14 19.55
CA ALA A 31 -1.64 -40.80 18.45
C ALA A 31 -1.87 -41.76 17.27
N SER A 32 -2.36 -41.24 16.14
CA SER A 32 -2.22 -41.88 14.83
C SER A 32 -1.33 -41.01 13.96
N SER A 33 -0.13 -41.52 13.68
CA SER A 33 0.82 -40.98 12.73
C SER A 33 0.38 -41.33 11.30
N GLU A 34 -0.16 -40.35 10.58
CA GLU A 34 -0.20 -40.37 9.11
C GLU A 34 0.30 -39.01 8.58
N PRO A 35 1.14 -39.00 7.53
CA PRO A 35 1.72 -37.77 7.01
C PRO A 35 0.64 -36.98 6.27
N VAL A 36 0.46 -35.72 6.65
CA VAL A 36 -0.39 -34.79 5.89
C VAL A 36 0.28 -34.61 4.53
N ALA A 37 -0.40 -35.08 3.49
CA ALA A 37 0.01 -34.87 2.11
C ALA A 37 0.16 -33.37 1.84
N SER A 38 1.34 -32.98 1.38
CA SER A 38 1.60 -31.64 0.85
C SER A 38 0.66 -31.39 -0.32
N VAL A 39 -0.35 -30.54 -0.11
CA VAL A 39 -1.07 -29.93 -1.22
C VAL A 39 -0.10 -28.92 -1.83
N ALA A 40 0.62 -29.35 -2.85
CA ALA A 40 1.30 -28.45 -3.76
C ALA A 40 0.21 -27.64 -4.48
N GLY A 41 -0.16 -26.50 -3.92
CA GLY A 41 -0.83 -25.46 -4.68
C GLY A 41 0.19 -24.93 -5.68
N GLU A 42 -0.12 -25.04 -6.97
CA GLU A 42 0.62 -24.28 -7.99
C GLU A 42 0.61 -22.80 -7.58
N PRO A 43 1.75 -22.10 -7.59
CA PRO A 43 1.73 -20.66 -7.39
C PRO A 43 0.90 -20.08 -8.53
N SER A 44 -0.25 -19.48 -8.17
CA SER A 44 -1.05 -18.71 -9.11
C SER A 44 -0.14 -17.69 -9.78
N ASP A 45 -0.20 -17.59 -11.10
CA ASP A 45 0.49 -16.59 -11.90
C ASP A 45 -0.11 -15.21 -11.58
N VAL A 46 0.31 -14.60 -10.45
CA VAL A 46 -0.18 -13.29 -9.95
C VAL A 46 0.34 -12.12 -10.82
N SER A 47 1.12 -12.40 -11.86
CA SER A 47 1.77 -11.37 -12.69
C SER A 47 0.89 -10.78 -13.80
N LYS A 48 -0.39 -11.15 -13.89
CA LYS A 48 -1.23 -10.79 -15.04
C LYS A 48 -2.58 -10.27 -14.57
N ASN A 49 -2.68 -8.96 -14.35
CA ASN A 49 -3.77 -8.09 -14.82
C ASN A 49 -3.64 -6.69 -14.18
N PHE A 50 -2.53 -5.99 -14.45
CA PHE A 50 -2.48 -4.56 -14.16
C PHE A 50 -3.26 -3.81 -15.24
N SER A 51 -4.12 -2.89 -14.80
CA SER A 51 -4.80 -1.99 -15.72
C SER A 51 -4.33 -0.57 -15.46
N PHE A 52 -3.87 0.07 -16.51
CA PHE A 52 -3.63 1.51 -16.54
C PHE A 52 -4.83 2.10 -17.27
N MET A 53 -5.72 2.81 -16.55
CA MET A 53 -6.83 3.51 -17.17
C MET A 53 -6.33 4.87 -17.70
N PRO A 54 -6.28 5.08 -19.02
CA PRO A 54 -5.76 6.33 -19.57
C PRO A 54 -6.75 7.48 -19.37
N VAL A 55 -6.24 8.70 -19.19
CA VAL A 55 -7.03 9.95 -19.13
C VAL A 55 -7.75 10.28 -20.45
N ASP A 56 -7.47 9.53 -21.53
CA ASP A 56 -8.24 9.63 -22.79
C ASP A 56 -9.68 9.06 -22.61
N ASP A 57 -10.01 8.47 -21.46
CA ASP A 57 -11.38 8.11 -21.09
C ASP A 57 -12.08 9.27 -20.35
N ASP A 58 -12.75 10.13 -21.14
CA ASP A 58 -13.63 11.20 -20.63
C ASP A 58 -14.79 10.65 -19.77
N SER A 59 -14.95 9.33 -19.56
CA SER A 59 -15.96 8.75 -18.67
C SER A 59 -15.76 9.13 -17.19
N LYS A 60 -14.52 9.40 -16.77
CA LYS A 60 -14.19 9.93 -15.43
C LYS A 60 -14.25 11.46 -15.37
N ALA A 61 -14.54 12.12 -16.50
CA ALA A 61 -14.78 13.55 -16.54
C ALA A 61 -16.16 13.87 -15.95
N SER A 62 -16.19 14.72 -14.95
CA SER A 62 -17.44 15.18 -14.35
C SER A 62 -17.32 16.66 -13.96
N ALA A 63 -18.46 17.33 -13.78
CA ALA A 63 -18.50 18.60 -13.06
C ALA A 63 -18.10 18.42 -11.57
N ILE A 64 -18.18 17.19 -11.05
CA ILE A 64 -17.73 16.71 -9.74
C ILE A 64 -17.23 15.26 -9.94
N ALA A 65 -15.93 15.04 -10.12
CA ALA A 65 -15.41 13.66 -10.27
C ALA A 65 -15.75 12.84 -9.02
N SER A 66 -16.14 11.57 -9.18
CA SER A 66 -16.51 10.70 -8.06
C SER A 66 -15.82 9.36 -8.23
N THR A 67 -15.27 8.78 -7.16
CA THR A 67 -14.96 7.34 -7.18
C THR A 67 -16.28 6.58 -7.42
N GLU A 68 -16.30 5.63 -8.36
CA GLU A 68 -17.52 5.06 -8.98
C GLU A 68 -18.46 4.30 -8.02
N LYS A 69 -18.09 4.12 -6.75
CA LYS A 69 -18.91 3.38 -5.79
C LYS A 69 -20.09 4.24 -5.32
N GLU A 70 -21.29 3.94 -5.82
CA GLU A 70 -22.52 4.46 -5.23
C GLU A 70 -22.64 3.91 -3.79
N ILE A 71 -22.61 4.80 -2.82
CA ILE A 71 -22.90 4.48 -1.41
C ILE A 71 -24.31 4.99 -1.07
N GLU A 72 -25.13 4.09 -0.53
CA GLU A 72 -26.47 4.40 -0.04
C GLU A 72 -26.45 4.47 1.49
N GLY A 73 -27.23 5.39 2.07
CA GLY A 73 -27.37 5.49 3.52
C GLY A 73 -27.69 6.89 4.01
N LYS A 74 -27.83 7.01 5.33
CA LYS A 74 -27.99 8.30 6.00
C LYS A 74 -26.60 8.93 6.18
N ILE A 75 -26.42 10.11 5.60
CA ILE A 75 -25.21 10.92 5.77
C ILE A 75 -25.29 11.64 7.13
N GLU A 76 -24.24 11.49 7.94
CA GLU A 76 -24.07 12.18 9.23
C GLU A 76 -23.54 13.61 9.06
N ASP A 77 -23.43 14.37 10.15
CA ASP A 77 -22.78 15.70 10.12
C ASP A 77 -21.30 15.55 9.74
N GLY A 78 -20.87 16.24 8.69
CA GLY A 78 -19.51 16.13 8.16
C GLY A 78 -18.46 16.88 9.00
N THR A 79 -17.23 16.36 8.99
CA THR A 79 -16.05 16.98 9.61
C THR A 79 -15.26 17.74 8.55
N LYS A 80 -15.07 19.04 8.74
CA LYS A 80 -14.28 19.88 7.83
C LYS A 80 -12.79 19.78 8.15
N VAL A 81 -11.96 19.54 7.13
CA VAL A 81 -10.49 19.56 7.19
C VAL A 81 -9.97 20.67 6.29
N GLU A 82 -9.18 21.61 6.81
CA GLU A 82 -8.65 22.77 6.08
C GLU A 82 -7.18 22.59 5.72
N TYR A 83 -6.80 22.92 4.49
CA TYR A 83 -5.44 22.74 3.95
C TYR A 83 -4.66 24.06 3.75
N GLY A 84 -5.33 25.20 3.91
CA GLY A 84 -4.79 26.52 3.64
C GLY A 84 -5.12 27.01 2.24
N ASP A 85 -4.59 28.18 1.88
CA ASP A 85 -4.71 28.81 0.56
C ASP A 85 -3.59 28.28 -0.34
N LEU A 86 -3.93 27.33 -1.21
CA LEU A 86 -2.96 26.57 -2.01
C LEU A 86 -2.54 27.29 -3.29
N ASP A 87 -3.41 28.10 -3.89
CA ASP A 87 -3.13 28.84 -5.14
C ASP A 87 -2.84 30.34 -4.91
N GLY A 88 -3.04 30.85 -3.70
CA GLY A 88 -2.79 32.23 -3.32
C GLY A 88 -3.93 33.19 -3.67
N ASP A 89 -5.14 32.69 -3.96
CA ASP A 89 -6.31 33.53 -4.28
C ASP A 89 -6.98 34.15 -3.05
N GLY A 90 -6.59 33.71 -1.84
CA GLY A 90 -7.13 34.15 -0.55
C GLY A 90 -8.28 33.30 -0.01
N THR A 91 -8.67 32.24 -0.72
CA THR A 91 -9.60 31.20 -0.30
C THR A 91 -8.84 30.08 0.38
N VAL A 92 -9.49 29.38 1.32
CA VAL A 92 -8.89 28.20 1.97
C VAL A 92 -9.49 26.96 1.33
N GLU A 93 -8.65 26.07 0.84
CA GLU A 93 -9.03 24.74 0.36
C GLU A 93 -9.39 23.84 1.54
N TYR A 94 -10.39 22.98 1.34
CA TYR A 94 -10.85 22.08 2.40
C TYR A 94 -11.51 20.83 1.84
N SER A 95 -11.64 19.82 2.69
CA SER A 95 -12.53 18.68 2.46
C SER A 95 -13.56 18.57 3.57
N ILE A 96 -14.61 17.81 3.31
CA ILE A 96 -15.60 17.44 4.32
C ILE A 96 -15.73 15.92 4.32
N ASP A 97 -15.39 15.29 5.46
CA ASP A 97 -15.50 13.86 5.67
C ASP A 97 -16.85 13.53 6.32
N TYR A 98 -17.57 12.58 5.74
CA TYR A 98 -18.87 12.13 6.20
C TYR A 98 -18.82 10.63 6.49
N LEU A 99 -19.51 10.23 7.56
CA LEU A 99 -19.93 8.86 7.75
C LEU A 99 -21.29 8.64 7.08
N VAL A 100 -21.42 7.52 6.39
CA VAL A 100 -22.67 7.10 5.76
C VAL A 100 -23.13 5.80 6.41
N GLU A 101 -24.28 5.86 7.09
CA GLU A 101 -24.84 4.72 7.82
C GLU A 101 -25.94 4.03 7.00
N ASP A 102 -25.78 2.72 6.77
CA ASP A 102 -26.83 1.83 6.27
C ASP A 102 -26.96 0.58 7.17
N GLY A 103 -27.91 0.64 8.10
CA GLY A 103 -28.10 -0.41 9.10
C GLY A 103 -26.91 -0.52 10.04
N ASP A 104 -26.21 -1.66 10.00
CA ASP A 104 -25.00 -1.93 10.79
C ASP A 104 -23.70 -1.65 10.00
N ILE A 105 -23.82 -1.17 8.75
CA ILE A 105 -22.69 -0.84 7.87
C ILE A 105 -22.42 0.66 7.97
N ILE A 106 -21.14 1.02 8.18
CA ILE A 106 -20.67 2.40 8.16
C ILE A 106 -19.63 2.51 7.05
N THR A 107 -19.90 3.37 6.08
CA THR A 107 -19.03 3.67 4.94
C THR A 107 -18.56 5.12 4.98
N GLY A 108 -17.60 5.47 4.13
CA GLY A 108 -16.96 6.78 4.09
C GLY A 108 -17.33 7.56 2.83
N LYS A 109 -17.56 8.87 3.01
CA LYS A 109 -17.66 9.82 1.91
C LYS A 109 -16.82 11.05 2.21
N THR A 110 -16.02 11.51 1.26
CA THR A 110 -15.30 12.78 1.38
C THR A 110 -15.58 13.64 0.18
N GLU A 111 -15.93 14.90 0.42
CA GLU A 111 -16.08 15.92 -0.62
C GLU A 111 -14.89 16.88 -0.57
N VAL A 112 -14.21 17.09 -1.69
CA VAL A 112 -13.02 17.95 -1.81
C VAL A 112 -13.41 19.26 -2.49
N TYR A 113 -13.05 20.38 -1.86
CA TYR A 113 -13.39 21.72 -2.29
C TYR A 113 -12.14 22.55 -2.60
N PHE A 114 -12.14 23.19 -3.77
CA PHE A 114 -11.10 24.10 -4.24
C PHE A 114 -11.73 25.42 -4.65
N ASN A 115 -11.25 26.55 -4.11
CA ASN A 115 -11.87 27.87 -4.33
C ASN A 115 -13.39 27.92 -4.03
N ASN A 116 -13.81 27.20 -2.98
CA ASN A 116 -15.21 26.96 -2.56
C ASN A 116 -16.09 26.20 -3.58
N GLU A 117 -15.50 25.61 -4.62
CA GLU A 117 -16.20 24.74 -5.56
C GLU A 117 -15.93 23.28 -5.23
N LEU A 118 -16.96 22.45 -5.25
CA LEU A 118 -16.82 20.99 -5.10
C LEU A 118 -16.18 20.44 -6.37
N ILE A 119 -14.98 19.87 -6.27
CA ILE A 119 -14.22 19.38 -7.42
C ILE A 119 -14.18 17.86 -7.50
N HIS A 120 -14.29 17.17 -6.37
CA HIS A 120 -14.19 15.72 -6.31
C HIS A 120 -14.94 15.13 -5.11
N THR A 121 -15.39 13.89 -5.23
CA THR A 121 -16.02 13.10 -4.17
C THR A 121 -15.38 11.71 -4.11
N VAL A 122 -14.88 11.34 -2.94
CA VAL A 122 -14.43 9.98 -2.66
C VAL A 122 -15.54 9.26 -1.92
N ASN A 123 -15.94 8.09 -2.41
CA ASN A 123 -16.75 7.11 -1.71
C ASN A 123 -15.92 5.86 -1.45
N ASP A 124 -15.99 5.33 -0.24
CA ASP A 124 -15.29 4.12 0.18
C ASP A 124 -16.21 3.22 1.00
N GLU A 125 -16.01 1.90 0.93
CA GLU A 125 -16.76 0.90 1.70
C GLU A 125 -16.39 0.91 3.19
N LEU A 126 -15.33 1.64 3.55
CA LEU A 126 -14.87 1.88 4.90
C LEU A 126 -15.00 3.36 5.25
N PRO A 127 -15.12 3.72 6.54
CA PRO A 127 -14.90 5.10 6.97
C PRO A 127 -13.54 5.59 6.48
N ILE A 128 -13.47 6.86 6.07
CA ILE A 128 -12.24 7.48 5.56
C ILE A 128 -11.93 8.74 6.35
N ASP A 129 -10.65 8.97 6.62
CA ASP A 129 -10.15 10.26 7.09
C ASP A 129 -9.41 10.96 5.95
N SER A 130 -9.69 12.25 5.78
CA SER A 130 -8.91 13.11 4.92
C SER A 130 -7.46 13.24 5.41
N GLY A 131 -6.51 13.10 4.49
CA GLY A 131 -5.08 13.20 4.78
C GLY A 131 -4.47 14.51 4.32
N MET A 132 -3.94 14.50 3.10
CA MET A 132 -3.12 15.58 2.56
C MET A 132 -3.73 16.11 1.26
N LEU A 133 -3.62 17.42 1.04
CA LEU A 133 -3.91 18.07 -0.23
C LEU A 133 -2.69 18.89 -0.68
N VAL A 134 -2.14 18.61 -1.85
CA VAL A 134 -0.96 19.29 -2.41
C VAL A 134 -1.24 19.80 -3.81
N TYR A 135 -0.90 21.05 -4.07
CA TYR A 135 -1.06 21.71 -5.36
C TYR A 135 0.31 21.92 -6.03
N ALA A 136 0.62 21.14 -7.07
CA ALA A 136 1.92 21.15 -7.73
C ALA A 136 1.87 20.62 -9.17
N ASP A 137 2.79 21.07 -10.02
CA ASP A 137 2.96 20.64 -11.42
C ASP A 137 3.62 19.24 -11.48
N TYR A 138 2.80 18.19 -11.57
CA TYR A 138 3.25 16.81 -11.60
C TYR A 138 3.44 16.25 -13.01
N ASP A 139 2.97 16.93 -14.05
CA ASP A 139 3.16 16.52 -15.45
C ASP A 139 4.12 17.41 -16.28
N GLY A 140 4.58 18.52 -15.68
CA GLY A 140 5.58 19.42 -16.21
C GLY A 140 5.06 20.38 -17.29
N ASP A 141 3.75 20.59 -17.39
CA ASP A 141 3.15 21.50 -18.37
C ASP A 141 3.05 22.96 -17.89
N GLY A 142 3.41 23.23 -16.63
CA GLY A 142 3.39 24.53 -15.99
C GLY A 142 2.05 24.91 -15.35
N ALA A 143 1.02 24.06 -15.44
CA ALA A 143 -0.16 24.11 -14.60
C ALA A 143 0.01 23.14 -13.42
N ASN A 144 -0.59 23.46 -12.29
CA ASN A 144 -0.54 22.59 -11.12
C ASN A 144 -1.73 21.63 -11.12
N GLU A 145 -1.49 20.40 -10.66
CA GLU A 145 -2.49 19.40 -10.30
C GLU A 145 -2.69 19.34 -8.79
N LEU A 146 -3.81 18.73 -8.36
CA LEU A 146 -4.10 18.44 -6.96
C LEU A 146 -3.87 16.98 -6.65
N LEU A 147 -2.92 16.67 -5.76
CA LEU A 147 -2.84 15.39 -5.09
C LEU A 147 -3.70 15.43 -3.83
N PHE A 148 -4.70 14.56 -3.74
CA PHE A 148 -5.47 14.32 -2.53
C PHE A 148 -5.19 12.90 -2.01
N VAL A 149 -4.74 12.79 -0.75
CA VAL A 149 -4.48 11.53 -0.04
C VAL A 149 -5.50 11.36 1.07
N TYR A 150 -6.06 10.16 1.22
CA TYR A 150 -7.05 9.81 2.23
C TYR A 150 -6.78 8.41 2.81
N TYR A 151 -7.32 8.15 3.99
CA TYR A 151 -7.00 6.96 4.79
C TYR A 151 -8.27 6.16 5.12
N PRO A 152 -8.53 5.05 4.41
CA PRO A 152 -9.56 4.10 4.81
C PRO A 152 -9.26 3.46 6.16
N HIS A 153 -10.29 3.31 6.99
CA HIS A 153 -10.19 2.74 8.33
C HIS A 153 -10.08 1.21 8.24
N VAL A 154 -8.84 0.72 8.14
CA VAL A 154 -8.52 -0.70 8.18
C VAL A 154 -7.92 -1.14 9.51
N ASN A 155 -8.08 -2.42 9.82
CA ASN A 155 -7.72 -3.01 11.11
C ASN A 155 -6.28 -3.55 11.20
N SER A 156 -5.48 -3.42 10.14
CA SER A 156 -4.21 -4.16 10.01
C SER A 156 -2.97 -3.26 9.84
N MET A 157 -2.88 -2.52 8.73
CA MET A 157 -1.77 -1.63 8.38
C MET A 157 -2.33 -0.34 7.79
N PRO A 158 -1.64 0.81 7.92
CA PRO A 158 -2.00 2.02 7.18
C PRO A 158 -2.11 1.72 5.68
N LEU A 159 -3.20 2.19 5.08
CA LEU A 159 -3.44 2.18 3.65
C LEU A 159 -3.65 3.62 3.23
N ASP A 160 -2.73 4.12 2.41
CA ASP A 160 -2.88 5.43 1.81
C ASP A 160 -3.50 5.23 0.44
N GLU A 161 -4.68 5.80 0.27
CA GLU A 161 -5.32 5.92 -1.03
C GLU A 161 -5.15 7.35 -1.53
N TYR A 162 -5.16 7.53 -2.85
CA TYR A 162 -4.96 8.85 -3.42
C TYR A 162 -5.65 9.02 -4.77
N VAL A 163 -5.93 10.28 -5.09
CA VAL A 163 -6.30 10.73 -6.43
C VAL A 163 -5.43 11.91 -6.82
N VAL A 164 -5.14 12.03 -8.11
CA VAL A 164 -4.52 13.23 -8.67
C VAL A 164 -5.48 13.84 -9.66
N LEU A 165 -5.79 15.12 -9.50
CA LEU A 165 -6.79 15.84 -10.27
C LEU A 165 -6.12 16.92 -11.12
N LYS A 166 -6.41 16.94 -12.41
CA LYS A 166 -5.98 17.97 -13.35
C LYS A 166 -7.16 18.81 -13.83
N GLU A 167 -7.00 20.13 -13.77
CA GLU A 167 -7.99 21.08 -14.28
C GLU A 167 -7.85 21.23 -15.80
N LYS A 168 -8.97 21.11 -16.53
CA LYS A 168 -9.06 21.42 -17.96
C LYS A 168 -10.41 22.09 -18.27
N ASN A 169 -10.38 23.36 -18.66
CA ASN A 169 -11.54 24.15 -19.10
C ASN A 169 -12.68 24.29 -18.05
N GLY A 170 -12.32 24.49 -16.79
CA GLY A 170 -13.20 24.63 -15.64
C GLY A 170 -13.69 23.31 -15.06
N LEU A 171 -13.08 22.18 -15.44
CA LEU A 171 -13.46 20.84 -14.99
C LEU A 171 -12.23 20.09 -14.48
N TRP A 172 -12.42 19.27 -13.44
CA TRP A 172 -11.35 18.48 -12.84
C TRP A 172 -11.45 17.01 -13.29
N TYR A 173 -10.31 16.46 -13.69
CA TYR A 173 -10.18 15.11 -14.25
C TYR A 173 -9.21 14.30 -13.40
N GLU A 174 -9.59 13.07 -13.04
CA GLU A 174 -8.67 12.12 -12.45
C GLU A 174 -7.56 11.74 -13.44
N MET A 175 -6.32 11.77 -12.96
CA MET A 175 -5.18 11.19 -13.63
C MET A 175 -5.09 9.70 -13.32
N GLU A 176 -4.26 8.99 -14.08
CA GLU A 176 -4.13 7.54 -13.96
C GLU A 176 -3.62 7.12 -12.57
N VAL A 177 -4.33 6.21 -11.90
CA VAL A 177 -3.86 5.56 -10.67
C VAL A 177 -3.53 4.10 -11.01
N PRO A 178 -2.35 3.57 -10.65
CA PRO A 178 -2.02 2.17 -10.88
C PRO A 178 -2.90 1.28 -10.00
N GLU A 179 -3.72 0.45 -10.66
CA GLU A 179 -4.66 -0.45 -10.01
C GLU A 179 -4.41 -1.88 -10.50
N ASP A 180 -4.37 -2.82 -9.55
CA ASP A 180 -4.36 -4.25 -9.88
C ASP A 180 -5.79 -4.77 -10.10
N ALA A 181 -5.94 -5.98 -10.64
CA ALA A 181 -7.21 -6.58 -11.00
C ALA A 181 -8.21 -6.76 -9.84
N ASP A 182 -7.71 -6.75 -8.61
CA ASP A 182 -8.52 -6.82 -7.39
C ASP A 182 -9.01 -5.44 -6.92
N GLY A 183 -8.66 -4.38 -7.62
CA GLY A 183 -9.00 -3.00 -7.29
C GLY A 183 -8.06 -2.34 -6.29
N SER A 184 -6.96 -3.00 -5.92
CA SER A 184 -5.99 -2.41 -5.01
C SER A 184 -5.05 -1.44 -5.75
N ASN A 185 -4.84 -0.27 -5.15
CA ASN A 185 -3.88 0.70 -5.65
C ASN A 185 -2.46 0.21 -5.34
N ARG A 186 -1.77 -0.28 -6.38
CA ARG A 186 -0.37 -0.73 -6.30
C ARG A 186 0.30 -0.74 -7.67
N PHE A 187 1.63 -0.59 -7.64
CA PHE A 187 2.44 -0.69 -8.84
C PHE A 187 2.75 -2.15 -9.23
N PRO A 188 2.99 -2.41 -10.54
CA PRO A 188 3.31 -3.74 -11.06
C PRO A 188 4.75 -4.18 -10.76
N VAL A 189 5.03 -4.47 -9.50
CA VAL A 189 6.35 -4.88 -9.03
C VAL A 189 6.50 -6.40 -9.07
N HIS A 190 7.65 -6.84 -9.56
CA HIS A 190 8.03 -8.25 -9.64
C HIS A 190 9.30 -8.48 -8.82
N VAL A 191 9.29 -9.52 -7.99
CA VAL A 191 10.47 -9.98 -7.23
C VAL A 191 10.82 -11.38 -7.70
N LYS A 192 11.96 -11.53 -8.38
CA LYS A 192 12.43 -12.80 -8.94
C LYS A 192 13.78 -13.19 -8.36
N TYR A 193 14.09 -14.48 -8.38
CA TYR A 193 15.44 -14.95 -8.07
C TYR A 193 16.48 -14.39 -9.04
N GLY A 194 17.62 -13.97 -8.48
CA GLY A 194 18.80 -13.51 -9.20
C GLY A 194 19.68 -14.66 -9.70
N ASP A 195 20.98 -14.41 -9.74
CA ASP A 195 21.96 -15.34 -10.32
C ASP A 195 22.40 -16.44 -9.36
N GLU A 196 22.32 -16.19 -8.05
CA GLU A 196 22.74 -17.09 -6.97
C GLU A 196 21.61 -17.23 -5.92
N PRO A 197 21.61 -18.30 -5.08
CA PRO A 197 20.70 -18.40 -3.94
C PRO A 197 20.68 -17.15 -3.07
N CYS A 198 19.50 -16.81 -2.54
CA CYS A 198 19.23 -15.59 -1.76
C CYS A 198 19.43 -14.25 -2.49
N THR A 199 19.90 -14.24 -3.74
CA THR A 199 19.91 -13.01 -4.54
C THR A 199 18.56 -12.82 -5.22
N LEU A 200 18.05 -11.59 -5.19
CA LEU A 200 16.76 -11.20 -5.74
C LEU A 200 16.93 -10.04 -6.72
N LYS A 201 16.07 -10.01 -7.73
CA LYS A 201 15.92 -8.91 -8.68
C LYS A 201 14.52 -8.34 -8.53
N ILE A 202 14.45 -7.05 -8.19
CA ILE A 202 13.20 -6.30 -8.06
C ILE A 202 13.07 -5.40 -9.29
N THR A 203 11.94 -5.50 -9.99
CA THR A 203 11.62 -4.73 -11.19
C THR A 203 10.19 -4.21 -11.12
N CYS A 204 9.87 -3.16 -11.87
CA CYS A 204 8.50 -2.68 -12.03
C CYS A 204 8.16 -2.53 -13.51
N ASP A 205 6.98 -2.98 -13.94
CA ASP A 205 6.58 -2.79 -15.32
C ASP A 205 6.51 -1.28 -15.66
N GLY A 206 6.94 -0.93 -16.87
CA GLY A 206 7.03 0.47 -17.30
C GLY A 206 8.29 1.22 -16.84
N PHE A 207 9.22 0.56 -16.14
CA PHE A 207 10.50 1.16 -15.73
C PHE A 207 11.69 0.20 -15.85
N ASP A 208 12.79 0.68 -16.44
CA ASP A 208 13.93 -0.17 -16.79
C ASP A 208 14.90 -0.45 -15.62
N LYS A 209 14.72 0.19 -14.46
CA LYS A 209 15.61 -0.01 -13.30
C LYS A 209 15.39 -1.41 -12.73
N VAL A 210 16.50 -2.12 -12.54
CA VAL A 210 16.55 -3.39 -11.79
C VAL A 210 17.30 -3.13 -10.51
N ILE A 211 16.70 -3.49 -9.38
CA ILE A 211 17.37 -3.48 -8.08
C ILE A 211 17.83 -4.90 -7.77
N ASP A 212 19.14 -5.06 -7.56
CA ASP A 212 19.75 -6.30 -7.08
C ASP A 212 19.82 -6.27 -5.55
N TYR A 213 19.24 -7.28 -4.90
CA TYR A 213 19.21 -7.40 -3.44
C TYR A 213 19.78 -8.76 -3.01
N ASP A 214 20.71 -8.76 -2.05
CA ASP A 214 21.21 -9.97 -1.41
C ASP A 214 20.48 -10.19 -0.08
N ALA A 215 19.46 -11.03 -0.10
CA ALA A 215 18.62 -11.32 1.05
C ALA A 215 19.27 -12.29 2.05
N LYS A 216 20.53 -12.69 1.85
CA LYS A 216 21.19 -13.65 2.74
C LYS A 216 21.26 -13.16 4.18
N ALA A 217 21.65 -11.90 4.38
CA ALA A 217 21.75 -11.31 5.71
C ALA A 217 20.38 -11.24 6.40
N HIS A 218 19.31 -10.98 5.65
CA HIS A 218 17.94 -11.01 6.13
C HIS A 218 17.55 -12.39 6.68
N TYR A 219 17.77 -13.47 5.91
CA TYR A 219 17.44 -14.82 6.39
C TYR A 219 18.33 -15.29 7.54
N GLU A 220 19.63 -14.94 7.54
CA GLU A 220 20.52 -15.24 8.67
C GLU A 220 20.04 -14.56 9.96
N ALA A 221 19.56 -13.31 9.87
CA ALA A 221 18.98 -12.59 10.99
C ALA A 221 17.65 -13.22 11.45
N ALA A 222 16.75 -13.55 10.52
CA ALA A 222 15.46 -14.17 10.83
C ALA A 222 15.62 -15.51 11.57
N VAL A 223 16.53 -16.38 11.12
CA VAL A 223 16.84 -17.65 11.80
C VAL A 223 17.38 -17.40 13.21
N LYS A 224 18.28 -16.42 13.36
CA LYS A 224 18.86 -16.06 14.65
C LYS A 224 17.77 -15.55 15.61
N ASP A 225 16.89 -14.67 15.17
CA ASP A 225 15.82 -14.10 16.00
C ASP A 225 14.82 -15.16 16.45
N ILE A 226 14.49 -16.14 15.59
CA ILE A 226 13.66 -17.29 15.99
C ILE A 226 14.37 -18.13 17.07
N VAL A 227 15.66 -18.41 16.91
CA VAL A 227 16.44 -19.17 17.91
C VAL A 227 16.52 -18.43 19.25
N GLU A 228 16.66 -17.11 19.22
CA GLU A 228 16.76 -16.29 20.44
C GLU A 228 15.41 -16.09 21.14
N SER A 229 14.32 -15.96 20.39
CA SER A 229 12.97 -15.77 20.93
C SER A 229 12.29 -17.09 21.33
N GLY A 230 12.52 -18.17 20.59
CA GLY A 230 11.78 -19.43 20.69
C GLY A 230 10.39 -19.39 20.06
N ASP A 231 10.01 -18.28 19.43
CA ASP A 231 8.74 -18.10 18.73
C ASP A 231 8.90 -18.42 17.24
N ASN A 232 7.81 -18.84 16.57
CA ASN A 232 7.79 -19.08 15.12
C ASN A 232 8.78 -20.13 14.60
N GLU A 233 9.14 -21.13 15.42
CA GLU A 233 10.03 -22.25 15.05
C GLU A 233 9.58 -22.99 13.76
N GLU A 234 8.30 -22.92 13.40
CA GLU A 234 7.80 -23.49 12.14
C GLU A 234 8.37 -22.81 10.88
N PHE A 235 8.75 -21.52 10.94
CA PHE A 235 9.33 -20.80 9.80
C PHE A 235 10.85 -20.95 9.71
N LYS A 236 11.52 -21.32 10.81
CA LYS A 236 12.98 -21.47 10.84
C LYS A 236 13.49 -22.43 9.77
N ALA A 237 12.84 -23.59 9.65
CA ALA A 237 13.21 -24.59 8.66
C ALA A 237 13.08 -24.06 7.22
N GLU A 238 12.11 -23.19 6.96
CA GLU A 238 11.95 -22.54 5.65
C GLU A 238 13.11 -21.58 5.36
N PHE A 239 13.44 -20.70 6.30
CA PHE A 239 14.56 -19.76 6.12
C PHE A 239 15.90 -20.50 5.96
N GLU A 240 16.13 -21.58 6.69
CA GLU A 240 17.31 -22.44 6.52
C GLU A 240 17.36 -23.10 5.13
N ARG A 241 16.20 -23.51 4.58
CA ARG A 241 16.13 -24.04 3.20
C ARG A 241 16.47 -22.99 2.16
N VAL A 242 15.95 -21.78 2.31
CA VAL A 242 16.26 -20.64 1.42
C VAL A 242 17.77 -20.35 1.46
N LEU A 243 18.37 -20.29 2.66
CA LEU A 243 19.82 -20.11 2.85
C LEU A 243 20.65 -21.24 2.23
N ALA A 244 20.15 -22.47 2.25
CA ALA A 244 20.79 -23.62 1.61
C ALA A 244 20.62 -23.64 0.08
N GLY A 245 19.80 -22.74 -0.48
CA GLY A 245 19.47 -22.68 -1.91
C GLY A 245 18.55 -23.81 -2.37
N GLU A 246 17.82 -24.43 -1.46
CA GLU A 246 16.84 -25.45 -1.82
C GLU A 246 15.68 -24.83 -2.60
N GLY A 247 15.34 -25.42 -3.76
CA GLY A 247 14.28 -24.89 -4.62
C GLY A 247 14.65 -23.63 -5.42
N PHE A 248 15.90 -23.14 -5.33
CA PHE A 248 16.37 -22.02 -6.13
C PHE A 248 16.32 -22.33 -7.63
N VAL A 249 15.65 -21.47 -8.38
CA VAL A 249 15.63 -21.47 -9.85
C VAL A 249 15.86 -20.04 -10.31
N LYS A 250 17.02 -19.80 -10.95
CA LYS A 250 17.38 -18.50 -11.50
C LYS A 250 16.24 -17.92 -12.36
N GLY A 251 15.85 -16.68 -12.05
CA GLY A 251 14.82 -15.93 -12.76
C GLY A 251 13.37 -16.38 -12.51
N ALA A 252 13.13 -17.37 -11.64
CA ALA A 252 11.77 -17.73 -11.24
C ALA A 252 11.20 -16.67 -10.28
N ASP A 253 9.86 -16.56 -10.26
CA ASP A 253 9.16 -15.68 -9.33
C ASP A 253 9.45 -16.11 -7.89
N TYR A 254 9.70 -15.12 -7.04
CA TYR A 254 10.10 -15.34 -5.65
C TYR A 254 9.16 -14.66 -4.67
N GLY A 255 8.84 -13.39 -4.92
CA GLY A 255 8.13 -12.54 -3.97
C GLY A 255 7.00 -11.76 -4.61
N MET A 256 6.29 -11.01 -3.78
CA MET A 256 5.13 -10.22 -4.15
C MET A 256 5.14 -8.87 -3.44
N VAL A 257 4.40 -7.92 -4.02
CA VAL A 257 3.90 -6.76 -3.26
C VAL A 257 2.90 -7.29 -2.24
N MET A 258 2.99 -6.77 -1.02
CA MET A 258 2.06 -7.14 0.03
C MET A 258 0.61 -6.78 -0.34
N PRO A 259 -0.38 -7.58 0.08
CA PRO A 259 -1.78 -7.43 -0.35
C PRO A 259 -2.47 -6.14 0.16
N TRP A 260 -1.74 -5.28 0.87
CA TRP A 260 -2.20 -4.01 1.42
C TRP A 260 -1.80 -2.83 0.53
N GLY A 261 -1.87 -2.97 -0.79
CA GLY A 261 -1.65 -1.85 -1.73
C GLY A 261 -0.41 -0.98 -1.43
N ILE A 262 -0.63 0.34 -1.45
CA ILE A 262 0.33 1.36 -1.05
C ILE A 262 0.18 1.66 0.45
N TRP A 263 1.29 1.56 1.19
CA TRP A 263 1.33 1.79 2.64
C TRP A 263 1.47 3.26 3.00
N GLN A 264 2.02 4.05 2.09
CA GLN A 264 2.23 5.48 2.30
C GLN A 264 2.34 6.21 0.95
N VAL A 265 1.68 7.37 0.83
CA VAL A 265 1.80 8.29 -0.30
C VAL A 265 2.33 9.63 0.18
N GLU A 266 3.38 10.12 -0.46
CA GLU A 266 4.02 11.39 -0.10
C GLU A 266 4.25 12.27 -1.33
N ALA A 267 4.03 13.58 -1.17
CA ALA A 267 4.52 14.58 -2.11
C ALA A 267 5.98 14.89 -1.80
N VAL A 268 6.85 14.72 -2.80
CA VAL A 268 8.29 14.92 -2.68
C VAL A 268 8.82 15.74 -3.86
N THR A 269 10.10 16.09 -3.82
CA THR A 269 10.79 16.76 -4.92
C THR A 269 11.97 15.90 -5.36
N VAL A 270 12.03 15.60 -6.65
CA VAL A 270 13.13 14.82 -7.26
C VAL A 270 13.73 15.66 -8.38
N ASN A 271 15.02 15.97 -8.31
CA ASN A 271 15.69 16.83 -9.30
C ASN A 271 14.96 18.18 -9.51
N ASP A 272 14.59 18.85 -8.41
CA ASP A 272 13.88 20.15 -8.41
C ASP A 272 12.48 20.15 -9.05
N GLU A 273 11.92 18.98 -9.36
CA GLU A 273 10.58 18.84 -9.96
C GLU A 273 9.65 18.06 -9.01
N PRO A 274 8.38 18.50 -8.83
CA PRO A 274 7.39 17.80 -8.01
C PRO A 274 7.25 16.33 -8.41
N CYS A 275 7.10 15.46 -7.42
CA CYS A 275 7.01 14.03 -7.63
C CYS A 275 6.15 13.43 -6.53
N ILE A 276 5.51 12.31 -6.82
CA ILE A 276 4.81 11.51 -5.82
C ILE A 276 5.68 10.30 -5.51
N ARG A 277 5.73 9.90 -4.24
CA ARG A 277 6.39 8.68 -3.80
C ARG A 277 5.37 7.76 -3.13
N ALA A 278 5.31 6.52 -3.59
CA ALA A 278 4.48 5.47 -3.02
C ALA A 278 5.32 4.37 -2.37
N LEU A 279 5.04 4.05 -1.11
CA LEU A 279 5.69 2.99 -0.34
C LEU A 279 4.93 1.67 -0.49
N HIS A 280 5.66 0.62 -0.83
CA HIS A 280 5.14 -0.75 -0.90
C HIS A 280 5.95 -1.66 0.03
N GLY A 281 5.28 -2.55 0.75
CA GLY A 281 5.95 -3.69 1.38
C GLY A 281 6.19 -4.81 0.39
N LEU A 282 7.39 -5.40 0.43
CA LEU A 282 7.72 -6.60 -0.33
C LEU A 282 7.85 -7.81 0.58
N ALA A 283 7.37 -8.96 0.12
CA ALA A 283 7.49 -10.21 0.85
C ALA A 283 7.84 -11.40 -0.03
N GLY A 284 8.42 -12.44 0.57
CA GLY A 284 8.61 -13.74 -0.06
C GLY A 284 7.26 -14.43 -0.31
N ALA A 285 7.08 -15.04 -1.49
CA ALA A 285 5.78 -15.53 -1.92
C ALA A 285 5.26 -16.71 -1.08
N GLN A 286 6.17 -17.52 -0.53
CA GLN A 286 5.83 -18.74 0.20
C GLN A 286 5.37 -18.48 1.64
N LEU A 287 5.92 -17.46 2.28
CA LEU A 287 5.62 -17.11 3.68
C LEU A 287 4.82 -15.81 3.81
N GLY A 288 4.68 -15.03 2.72
CA GLY A 288 3.90 -13.81 2.67
C GLY A 288 4.27 -12.86 3.82
N ARG A 289 3.27 -12.46 4.62
CA ARG A 289 3.44 -11.55 5.76
C ARG A 289 4.48 -11.99 6.81
N TYR A 290 4.90 -13.25 6.80
CA TYR A 290 5.91 -13.79 7.73
C TYR A 290 7.34 -13.71 7.19
N ASP A 291 7.52 -13.33 5.92
CA ASP A 291 8.82 -13.05 5.29
C ASP A 291 8.78 -11.69 4.61
N VAL A 292 8.75 -10.62 5.41
CA VAL A 292 8.78 -9.25 4.89
C VAL A 292 10.22 -8.91 4.55
N LEU A 293 10.51 -8.79 3.25
CA LEU A 293 11.85 -8.56 2.71
C LEU A 293 12.33 -7.14 2.95
N GLY A 294 11.40 -6.20 2.95
CA GLY A 294 11.70 -4.78 3.07
C GLY A 294 10.65 -3.90 2.40
N ASN A 295 11.03 -2.65 2.21
CA ASN A 295 10.21 -1.55 1.73
C ASN A 295 10.72 -1.08 0.35
N LEU A 296 9.81 -0.87 -0.58
CA LEU A 296 10.08 -0.34 -1.90
C LEU A 296 9.36 1.00 -2.08
N TYR A 297 10.13 2.06 -2.25
CA TYR A 297 9.62 3.34 -2.71
C TYR A 297 9.63 3.38 -4.23
N ILE A 298 8.51 3.83 -4.81
CA ILE A 298 8.37 4.11 -6.24
C ILE A 298 8.07 5.58 -6.39
N TYR A 299 8.92 6.27 -7.15
CA TYR A 299 8.79 7.68 -7.46
C TYR A 299 8.15 7.82 -8.82
N PHE A 300 7.08 8.60 -8.92
CA PHE A 300 6.36 8.77 -10.16
C PHE A 300 5.80 10.17 -10.33
N ARG A 301 5.52 10.46 -11.59
CA ARG A 301 4.93 11.68 -12.12
C ARG A 301 3.90 11.29 -13.17
N PHE A 302 3.41 12.28 -13.89
CA PHE A 302 2.53 12.06 -15.02
C PHE A 302 3.14 12.56 -16.32
N ASP A 303 2.66 12.02 -17.44
CA ASP A 303 2.85 12.68 -18.73
C ASP A 303 1.70 13.66 -19.03
N ALA A 304 1.81 14.42 -20.12
CA ALA A 304 0.78 15.39 -20.51
C ALA A 304 -0.61 14.77 -20.82
N LYS A 305 -0.70 13.44 -20.91
CA LYS A 305 -1.94 12.67 -21.04
C LYS A 305 -2.38 12.12 -19.68
N GLY A 306 -1.81 12.61 -18.59
CA GLY A 306 -2.02 12.17 -17.22
C GLY A 306 -1.79 10.68 -16.96
N ARG A 307 -0.91 10.04 -17.73
CA ARG A 307 -0.51 8.64 -17.51
C ARG A 307 0.69 8.57 -16.60
N VAL A 308 0.77 7.51 -15.78
CA VAL A 308 1.86 7.38 -14.81
C VAL A 308 3.20 7.22 -15.52
N LYS A 309 4.19 7.94 -15.02
CA LYS A 309 5.59 7.85 -15.43
C LYS A 309 6.45 7.65 -14.20
N ILE A 310 6.95 6.42 -14.03
CA ILE A 310 7.93 6.10 -13.00
C ILE A 310 9.25 6.81 -13.33
N VAL A 311 9.83 7.48 -12.34
CA VAL A 311 11.09 8.23 -12.46
C VAL A 311 12.22 7.59 -11.68
N ASP A 312 11.93 6.92 -10.56
CA ASP A 312 12.91 6.15 -9.80
C ASP A 312 12.27 5.07 -8.92
N MET A 313 13.08 4.16 -8.41
CA MET A 313 12.71 3.15 -7.42
C MET A 313 13.84 2.95 -6.39
N GLU A 314 13.51 2.84 -5.12
CA GLU A 314 14.48 2.64 -4.04
C GLU A 314 14.01 1.56 -3.07
N PHE A 315 14.88 0.60 -2.75
CA PHE A 315 14.57 -0.51 -1.86
C PHE A 315 15.39 -0.41 -0.58
N TYR A 316 14.73 -0.67 0.55
CA TYR A 316 15.31 -0.68 1.88
C TYR A 316 14.93 -1.99 2.57
N ASP A 317 15.92 -2.73 3.05
CA ASP A 317 15.75 -4.01 3.76
C ASP A 317 15.40 -3.83 5.25
N ASP A 318 15.27 -2.58 5.71
CA ASP A 318 14.84 -2.24 7.06
C ASP A 318 13.34 -1.89 7.10
N LEU A 319 12.61 -2.57 7.98
CA LEU A 319 11.20 -2.29 8.28
C LEU A 319 11.02 -1.02 9.12
N SER A 320 12.09 -0.38 9.58
CA SER A 320 12.04 0.82 10.43
C SER A 320 11.68 2.12 9.70
N GLY A 321 11.48 2.10 8.38
CA GLY A 321 11.03 3.27 7.63
C GLY A 321 12.02 4.43 7.73
N GLY A 322 13.28 4.20 7.34
CA GLY A 322 14.28 5.25 7.25
C GLY A 322 13.84 6.32 6.26
N THR A 323 13.62 7.55 6.74
CA THR A 323 13.57 8.73 5.88
C THR A 323 14.92 8.84 5.17
N PRO A 324 14.98 9.01 3.84
CA PRO A 324 16.24 9.28 3.16
C PRO A 324 16.87 10.55 3.74
N GLU A 325 18.19 10.53 3.97
CA GLU A 325 18.98 11.73 4.29
C GLU A 325 19.13 12.67 3.10
#